data_AF-A0A525J6J7-F1
#
_entry.id   AF-A0A525J6J7-F1
#
_cell.length_a   1.000
_cell.length_b   1.000
_cell.length_c   1.000
_cell.angle_alpha   90.00
_cell.angle_beta   90.00
_cell.angle_gamma   90.00
#
_symmetry.space_group_name_H-M   'P 1'
#
loop_
_entity.id
_entity.type
_entity.pdbx_description
1 polymer ?
#
loop_
_entity_poly.entity_id
_entity_poly.type
_entity_poly.pdbx_seq_one_letter_code
_entity_poly.pdbx_strand_id
1 'polypeptide(L)'
;MKRAWLAGIAPYLWLLAFFAFPFLLVAKLSLSHTVLAIPPYAPRLKPSLGLPGLAEFARGLSLETYGRLVSDRLYLNAYLSSLK
;
A
#
# COMPACT_ATOMS: atom_id res chain seq x y z
N MET A 1 35.63 0.69 -18.83
CA MET A 1 34.30 1.20 -19.21
C MET A 1 33.10 0.40 -18.65
N LYS A 2 33.20 -0.90 -18.33
CA LYS A 2 32.05 -1.72 -17.86
C LYS A 2 31.55 -1.47 -16.40
N ARG A 3 32.19 -0.59 -15.62
CA ARG A 3 31.86 -0.35 -14.19
C ARG A 3 31.05 0.92 -13.92
N ALA A 4 31.05 1.88 -14.86
CA ALA A 4 30.42 3.18 -14.65
C ALA A 4 28.88 3.10 -14.56
N TRP A 5 28.26 2.11 -15.21
CA TRP A 5 26.80 1.91 -15.15
C TRP A 5 26.33 1.51 -13.75
N LEU A 6 27.11 0.68 -13.02
CA LEU A 6 26.80 0.27 -11.65
C LEU A 6 26.78 1.47 -10.68
N ALA A 7 27.66 2.45 -10.91
CA ALA A 7 27.67 3.69 -10.13
C ALA A 7 26.41 4.55 -10.39
N GLY A 8 25.83 4.47 -11.59
CA GLY A 8 24.57 5.12 -11.93
C GLY A 8 23.35 4.46 -11.31
N ILE A 9 23.38 3.17 -10.96
CA ILE A 9 22.23 2.46 -10.38
C ILE A 9 21.85 3.02 -9.02
N ALA A 10 22.84 3.38 -8.18
CA ALA A 10 22.61 3.86 -6.82
C ALA A 10 21.65 5.06 -6.74
N PRO A 11 21.84 6.17 -7.48
CA PRO A 11 20.90 7.30 -7.45
C PRO A 11 19.51 6.94 -7.99
N TYR A 12 19.40 6.06 -9.00
CA TYR A 12 18.09 5.62 -9.49
C TYR A 12 17.36 4.72 -8.50
N LEU A 13 18.05 3.85 -7.78
CA LEU A 13 17.45 3.06 -6.69
C LEU A 13 16.95 3.96 -5.57
N TRP A 14 17.71 5.00 -5.24
CA TRP A 14 17.28 6.00 -4.25
C TRP A 14 16.01 6.70 -4.72
N LEU A 15 16.00 7.23 -5.95
CA LEU A 15 14.81 7.85 -6.53
C LEU A 15 13.62 6.89 -6.54
N LEU A 16 13.80 5.65 -6.97
CA LEU A 16 12.73 4.64 -7.01
C LEU A 16 12.20 4.34 -5.61
N ALA A 17 13.06 4.17 -4.61
CA ALA A 17 12.65 3.87 -3.24
C ALA A 17 11.79 5.01 -2.66
N PHE A 18 12.25 6.25 -2.78
CA PHE A 18 11.50 7.41 -2.28
C PHE A 18 10.26 7.72 -3.10
N PHE A 19 10.29 7.46 -4.41
CA PHE A 19 9.11 7.54 -5.26
C PHE A 19 8.08 6.48 -4.87
N ALA A 20 8.47 5.23 -4.67
CA ALA A 20 7.58 4.12 -4.38
C ALA A 20 7.02 4.15 -2.94
N PHE A 21 7.81 4.64 -1.98
CA PHE A 21 7.42 4.67 -0.56
C PHE A 21 6.01 5.25 -0.29
N PRO A 22 5.63 6.45 -0.77
CA PRO A 22 4.27 6.97 -0.56
C PRO A 22 3.19 6.07 -1.18
N PHE A 23 3.42 5.48 -2.36
CA PHE A 23 2.46 4.57 -2.98
C PHE A 23 2.32 3.26 -2.20
N LEU A 24 3.41 2.72 -1.65
CA LEU A 24 3.37 1.54 -0.79
C LEU A 24 2.58 1.81 0.50
N LEU A 25 2.69 3.01 1.07
CA LEU A 25 1.86 3.42 2.21
C LEU A 25 0.38 3.49 1.86
N VAL A 26 0.03 4.09 0.72
CA VAL A 26 -1.36 4.15 0.24
C VAL A 26 -1.90 2.74 -0.03
N ALA A 27 -1.12 1.89 -0.71
CA ALA A 27 -1.50 0.51 -0.99
C ALA A 27 -1.76 -0.26 0.31
N LYS A 28 -0.85 -0.18 1.29
CA LYS A 28 -1.03 -0.78 2.62
C LYS A 28 -2.33 -0.32 3.28
N LEU A 29 -2.60 0.98 3.28
CA LEU A 29 -3.79 1.54 3.92
C LEU A 29 -5.09 1.14 3.19
N SER A 30 -5.07 1.11 1.86
CA SER A 30 -6.22 0.74 1.03
C SER A 30 -6.65 -0.72 1.21
N LEU A 31 -5.69 -1.59 1.50
CA LEU A 31 -5.89 -3.02 1.78
C LEU A 31 -6.11 -3.31 3.27
N SER A 32 -6.10 -2.28 4.11
CA SER A 32 -6.41 -2.39 5.54
C SER A 32 -7.90 -2.14 5.78
N HIS A 33 -8.35 -2.49 6.99
CA HIS A 33 -9.69 -2.18 7.48
C HIS A 33 -9.61 -1.33 8.74
N THR A 34 -10.65 -0.52 8.95
CA THR A 34 -10.78 0.35 10.12
C THR A 34 -11.12 -0.48 11.35
N VAL A 35 -10.43 -0.21 12.46
CA VAL A 35 -10.68 -0.83 13.76
C VAL A 35 -10.72 0.24 14.85
N LEU A 36 -11.43 -0.03 15.94
CA LEU A 36 -11.47 0.84 17.13
C LEU A 36 -10.17 0.68 17.94
N ALA A 37 -9.06 1.16 17.39
CA ALA A 37 -7.74 1.13 18.00
C ALA A 37 -6.91 2.36 17.61
N ILE A 38 -5.75 2.54 18.25
CA ILE A 38 -4.77 3.55 17.88
C ILE A 38 -3.49 2.85 17.41
N PRO A 39 -3.02 3.07 16.16
CA PRO A 39 -3.70 3.75 15.05
C PRO A 39 -4.99 3.03 14.56
N PRO A 40 -5.92 3.74 13.89
CA PRO A 40 -7.27 3.25 13.56
C PRO A 40 -7.31 2.37 12.30
N TYR A 41 -6.33 1.48 12.13
CA TYR A 41 -6.27 0.54 11.01
C TYR A 41 -5.62 -0.77 11.42
N ALA A 42 -6.09 -1.86 10.83
CA ALA A 42 -5.49 -3.18 10.92
C ALA A 42 -5.43 -3.82 9.52
N PRO A 43 -4.42 -4.66 9.23
CA PRO A 43 -3.36 -5.14 10.13
C PRO A 43 -2.18 -4.17 10.30
N ARG A 44 -1.43 -4.31 11.40
CA ARG A 44 -0.18 -3.57 11.64
C ARG A 44 1.02 -4.50 11.53
N LEU A 45 2.03 -4.09 10.78
CA LEU A 45 3.30 -4.81 10.72
C LEU A 45 3.97 -4.75 12.10
N LYS A 46 4.36 -5.91 12.63
CA LYS A 46 5.09 -6.06 13.90
C LYS A 46 6.52 -6.52 13.61
N PRO A 47 7.49 -5.61 13.43
CA PRO A 47 8.86 -5.99 13.08
C PRO A 47 9.53 -6.89 14.12
N SER A 48 9.11 -6.80 15.38
CA SER A 48 9.60 -7.63 16.50
C SER A 48 9.33 -9.13 16.32
N LEU A 49 8.39 -9.52 15.46
CA LEU A 49 8.04 -10.91 15.20
C LEU A 49 8.76 -11.50 13.98
N GLY A 50 9.64 -10.75 13.30
CA GLY A 50 10.41 -11.23 12.16
C GLY A 50 9.55 -11.71 10.98
N LEU A 51 9.97 -12.80 10.32
CA LEU A 51 9.24 -13.40 9.18
C LEU A 51 7.80 -13.83 9.52
N PRO A 52 7.52 -14.45 10.68
CA PRO A 52 6.14 -14.72 11.11
C PRO A 52 5.25 -13.47 11.14
N GLY A 53 5.77 -12.35 11.68
CA GLY A 53 5.02 -11.09 11.72
C GLY A 53 4.70 -10.53 10.34
N LEU A 54 5.59 -10.73 9.36
CA LEU A 54 5.34 -10.35 7.97
C LEU A 54 4.25 -11.21 7.34
N ALA A 55 4.27 -12.53 7.58
CA ALA A 55 3.26 -13.45 7.07
C ALA A 55 1.87 -13.17 7.68
N GLU A 56 1.79 -12.90 8.99
CA GLU A 56 0.55 -12.48 9.65
C GLU A 56 0.02 -11.17 9.08
N PHE A 57 0.90 -10.17 8.91
CA PHE A 57 0.53 -8.89 8.30
C PHE A 57 -0.05 -9.08 6.89
N ALA A 58 0.63 -9.86 6.04
CA ALA A 58 0.17 -10.12 4.67
C ALA A 58 -1.18 -10.84 4.62
N ARG A 59 -1.43 -11.80 5.53
CA ARG A 59 -2.71 -12.51 5.65
C ARG A 59 -3.86 -11.62 6.10
N GLY A 60 -3.56 -10.56 6.86
CA GLY A 60 -4.57 -9.62 7.33
C GLY A 60 -5.00 -8.58 6.30
N LEU A 61 -4.28 -8.45 5.18
CA LEU A 61 -4.65 -7.53 4.10
C LEU A 61 -5.86 -8.08 3.34
N SER A 62 -6.83 -7.22 3.01
CA SER A 62 -8.06 -7.63 2.33
C SER A 62 -8.49 -6.63 1.25
N LEU A 63 -9.22 -7.12 0.25
CA LEU A 63 -9.84 -6.31 -0.80
C LEU A 63 -11.27 -5.88 -0.45
N GLU A 64 -11.72 -6.12 0.78
CA GLU A 64 -13.10 -5.85 1.21
C GLU A 64 -13.47 -4.36 1.05
N THR A 65 -12.53 -3.46 1.35
CA THR A 65 -12.72 -2.01 1.15
C THR A 65 -13.04 -1.68 -0.31
N TYR A 66 -12.35 -2.32 -1.27
CA TYR A 66 -12.66 -2.15 -2.69
C TYR A 66 -14.02 -2.74 -3.07
N GLY A 67 -14.38 -3.90 -2.53
CA GLY A 67 -15.70 -4.50 -2.72
C GLY A 67 -16.84 -3.58 -2.26
N ARG A 68 -16.65 -2.89 -1.12
CA ARG A 68 -17.60 -1.89 -0.61
C ARG A 68 -17.72 -0.68 -1.55
N LEU A 69 -16.59 -0.16 -2.05
CA LEU A 69 -16.59 0.96 -2.99
C LEU A 69 -17.34 0.64 -4.29
N VAL A 70 -17.12 -0.54 -4.85
CA VAL A 70 -17.81 -0.98 -6.09
C VAL A 70 -19.30 -1.24 -5.85
N SER A 71 -19.68 -1.65 -4.63
CA SER A 71 -21.09 -1.87 -4.27
C SER A 71 -21.84 -0.57 -3.94
N ASP A 72 -21.12 0.54 -3.73
CA ASP A 72 -21.70 1.83 -3.40
C ASP A 72 -22.12 2.59 -4.67
N ARG A 73 -23.44 2.71 -4.88
CA ARG A 73 -24.01 3.42 -6.03
C ARG A 73 -23.61 4.90 -6.08
N LEU A 74 -23.49 5.56 -4.93
CA LEU A 74 -23.08 6.96 -4.87
C LEU A 74 -21.63 7.10 -5.34
N TYR A 75 -20.74 6.22 -4.87
CA TYR A 75 -19.34 6.21 -5.29
C TYR A 75 -19.20 5.97 -6.80
N LEU A 76 -19.90 4.97 -7.34
CA LEU A 76 -19.88 4.68 -8.78
C LEU A 76 -20.40 5.86 -9.62
N ASN A 77 -21.50 6.49 -9.21
CA ASN A 77 -22.05 7.65 -9.92
C ASN A 77 -21.06 8.83 -9.93
N ALA A 78 -20.43 9.10 -8.79
CA ALA A 78 -19.41 10.15 -8.68
C ALA A 78 -18.19 9.86 -9.56
N TYR A 79 -17.73 8.61 -9.59
CA TYR A 79 -16.61 8.17 -10.43
C TYR A 79 -16.91 8.31 -11.93
N LEU A 80 -18.09 7.85 -12.38
CA LEU A 80 -18.49 8.01 -13.78
C LEU A 80 -18.67 9.47 -14.16
N SER A 81 -19.19 10.30 -13.24
CA SER A 81 -19.32 11.74 -13.46
C SER A 81 -17.97 12.45 -13.57
N SER A 82 -16.89 11.95 -12.95
CA SER A 82 -15.56 12.56 -13.07
C SER A 82 -14.84 12.20 -14.37
N LEU A 83 -15.36 11.23 -15.13
CA LEU A 83 -14.87 10.88 -16.46
C LEU A 83 -15.50 11.71 -17.58
N LYS A 84 -16.61 12.38 -17.28
CA LYS A 84 -17.31 13.29 -18.20
C LYS A 84 -16.66 14.67 -18.16
#